data_AF-A0A4V3XEJ3-F1
#
_entry.id   AF-A0A4V3XEJ3-F1
#
_cell.length_a   1.000
_cell.length_b   1.000
_cell.length_c   1.000
_cell.angle_alpha   90.00
_cell.angle_beta   90.00
_cell.angle_gamma   90.00
#
_symmetry.space_group_name_H-M   'P 1'
#
loop_
_entity.id
_entity.type
_entity.pdbx_description
1 polymer ?
#
loop_
_entity_poly.entity_id
_entity_poly.type
_entity_poly.pdbx_seq_one_letter_code
_entity_poly.pdbx_strand_id
1 'polypeptide(L)' 'MGSLLPSEGQQPAYAQLYINDPDTALAARTARNPNLNPVIMSDLQAMLHDTHPYVPLYKQAYEILCEKPPEE' A
#
# COMPACT_ATOMS: atom_id res chain seq x y z
N MET A 1 -10.24 6.82 -10.05
CA MET A 1 -10.66 5.56 -9.39
C MET A 1 -9.67 4.47 -9.75
N GLY A 2 -9.00 3.88 -8.75
CA GLY A 2 -8.92 2.42 -8.63
C GLY A 2 -7.88 1.60 -9.39
N SER A 3 -6.78 2.14 -9.91
CA SER A 3 -5.69 1.24 -10.34
C SER A 3 -5.04 0.59 -9.12
N LEU A 4 -4.85 -0.73 -9.15
CA LEU A 4 -4.10 -1.48 -8.11
C LEU A 4 -2.60 -1.16 -8.17
N LEU A 5 -2.09 -0.83 -9.35
CA LEU A 5 -0.70 -0.45 -9.56
C LEU A 5 -0.56 1.08 -9.67
N PRO A 6 0.50 1.68 -9.11
CA PRO A 6 0.82 3.07 -9.38
C PRO A 6 1.08 3.25 -10.88
N SER A 7 0.59 4.36 -11.45
CA SER A 7 0.99 4.74 -12.81
C SER A 7 2.49 5.00 -12.84
N GLU A 8 3.15 4.72 -13.97
CA GLU A 8 4.58 4.97 -14.11
C GLU A 8 4.94 6.43 -13.77
N GLY A 9 5.93 6.61 -12.88
CA GLY A 9 6.39 7.91 -12.41
C GLY A 9 5.49 8.61 -11.38
N GLN A 10 4.34 8.04 -11.01
CA GLN A 10 3.48 8.59 -9.95
C GLN A 10 3.74 7.88 -8.62
N GLN A 11 3.70 8.66 -7.53
CA GLN A 11 3.79 8.04 -6.22
C GLN A 11 2.50 7.24 -5.91
N PRO A 12 2.61 6.06 -5.28
CA PRO A 12 1.48 5.18 -5.04
C PRO A 12 0.41 5.80 -4.15
N ALA A 13 -0.87 5.63 -4.46
CA ALA A 13 -1.97 6.03 -3.59
C ALA A 13 -1.96 5.26 -2.27
N TYR A 14 -2.60 5.76 -1.21
CA TYR A 14 -2.62 5.09 0.10
C TYR A 14 -3.13 3.66 0.05
N ALA A 15 -4.12 3.37 -0.81
CA ALA A 15 -4.63 2.02 -1.01
C ALA A 15 -3.58 1.07 -1.63
N GLN A 16 -2.70 1.59 -2.49
CA GLN A 16 -1.64 0.82 -3.15
C GLN A 16 -0.48 0.52 -2.19
N LEU A 17 -0.35 1.27 -1.09
CA LEU A 17 0.67 1.01 -0.07
C LEU A 17 0.41 -0.29 0.71
N TYR A 18 -0.75 -0.92 0.59
CA TYR A 18 -1.01 -2.25 1.18
C TYR A 18 -0.40 -3.40 0.38
N ILE A 19 -0.03 -3.14 -0.87
CA ILE A 19 0.57 -4.11 -1.79
C ILE A 19 2.09 -4.15 -1.64
N ASN A 20 2.71 -2.99 -1.38
CA ASN A 20 4.15 -2.86 -1.20
C ASN A 20 4.63 -3.47 0.13
N ASP A 21 5.95 -3.71 0.23
CA ASP A 21 6.59 -4.10 1.48
C ASP A 21 6.22 -3.14 2.62
N PRO A 22 5.91 -3.64 3.83
CA PRO A 22 5.52 -2.82 4.98
C PRO A 22 6.47 -1.66 5.25
N ASP A 23 7.78 -1.88 5.13
CA ASP A 23 8.79 -0.85 5.38
C ASP A 23 8.77 0.26 4.32
N THR A 24 8.59 -0.12 3.06
CA THR A 24 8.48 0.82 1.93
C THR A 24 7.18 1.65 2.05
N ALA A 25 6.10 0.99 2.47
CA ALA A 25 4.82 1.63 2.73
C ALA A 25 4.92 2.64 3.89
N LEU A 26 5.60 2.27 4.98
CA LEU A 26 5.82 3.15 6.14
C LEU A 26 6.67 4.37 5.78
N ALA A 27 7.75 4.17 5.03
CA ALA A 27 8.61 5.24 4.55
C ALA A 27 7.82 6.22 3.65
N ALA A 28 7.02 5.71 2.72
CA ALA A 28 6.17 6.53 1.86
C ALA A 28 5.12 7.33 2.65
N ARG A 29 4.49 6.70 3.66
CA ARG A 29 3.55 7.39 4.57
C ARG A 29 4.24 8.47 5.38
N THR A 30 5.42 8.20 5.92
CA THR A 30 6.17 9.16 6.75
C THR A 30 6.69 10.33 5.92
N ALA A 31 7.21 10.07 4.72
CA ALA A 31 7.68 11.12 3.81
C ALA A 31 6.56 12.08 3.37
N ARG A 32 5.32 11.58 3.24
CA ARG A 32 4.13 12.39 2.92
C ARG A 32 3.59 13.19 4.10
N ASN A 33 3.93 12.77 5.31
CA ASN A 33 3.46 13.40 6.54
C ASN A 33 4.66 13.81 7.41
N PRO A 34 5.51 14.75 6.93
CA PRO A 34 6.76 15.10 7.61
C PRO A 34 6.54 15.72 9.00
N ASN A 35 5.33 16.20 9.27
CA ASN A 35 4.95 16.83 10.54
C ASN A 35 4.36 15.83 11.55
N LEU A 36 4.22 14.55 11.19
CA LEU A 36 3.68 13.53 12.08
C LEU A 36 4.80 12.73 12.74
N ASN A 37 4.53 12.23 13.94
CA ASN A 37 5.48 11.42 14.68
C ASN A 37 5.66 10.05 13.98
N PRO A 38 6.88 9.67 13.57
CA PRO A 38 7.15 8.40 12.89
C PRO A 38 6.74 7.17 13.71
N VAL A 39 6.82 7.24 15.05
CA VAL A 39 6.43 6.14 15.94
C VAL A 39 4.92 5.91 15.85
N ILE A 40 4.13 6.98 15.93
CA ILE A 40 2.66 6.90 15.80
C ILE A 40 2.28 6.38 14.41
N MET A 41 2.99 6.79 13.37
CA MET A 41 2.77 6.28 12.01
C MET A 41 3.02 4.78 11.89
N SER A 42 4.05 4.27 12.57
CA SER A 42 4.35 2.84 12.64
C SER A 42 3.27 2.07 13.39
N ASP A 43 2.82 2.57 14.54
CA ASP A 43 1.77 1.93 15.33
C ASP A 43 0.44 1.87 14.57
N LEU A 44 0.08 2.97 13.88
CA LEU A 44 -1.10 3.02 13.03
C LEU A 44 -0.99 2.03 11.86
N GLN A 45 0.19 1.91 11.25
CA GLN A 45 0.39 0.94 10.19
C GLN A 45 0.22 -0.49 10.69
N ALA A 46 0.79 -0.84 11.84
CA ALA A 46 0.64 -2.16 12.43
C ALA A 46 -0.85 -2.46 12.72
N MET A 47 -1.55 -1.51 13.36
CA MET A 47 -2.99 -1.63 13.64
C MET A 47 -3.81 -1.84 12.36
N LEU A 48 -3.52 -1.07 11.30
CA LEU A 48 -4.21 -1.21 10.02
C LEU A 48 -3.90 -2.56 9.35
N HIS A 49 -2.67 -3.06 9.43
CA HIS A 49 -2.35 -4.38 8.88
C HIS A 49 -3.09 -5.52 9.60
N ASP A 50 -3.27 -5.41 10.91
CA ASP A 50 -3.93 -6.45 11.71
C ASP A 50 -5.46 -6.41 11.62
N THR A 51 -6.04 -5.21 11.49
CA THR A 51 -7.50 -5.03 11.61
C THR A 51 -8.20 -4.76 10.28
N HIS A 52 -7.49 -4.23 9.28
CA HIS A 52 -8.16 -3.70 8.11
C HIS A 52 -8.51 -4.81 7.11
N PRO A 53 -9.80 -5.06 6.84
CA PRO A 53 -10.23 -6.17 5.97
C PRO A 53 -9.79 -6.00 4.51
N TYR A 54 -9.37 -4.80 4.12
CA TYR A 54 -8.89 -4.55 2.76
C TYR A 54 -7.43 -4.95 2.55
N VAL A 55 -6.63 -5.15 3.60
CA VAL A 55 -5.24 -5.63 3.46
C VAL A 55 -5.18 -6.97 2.70
N PRO A 56 -5.91 -8.03 3.10
CA PRO A 56 -5.92 -9.28 2.35
C PRO A 56 -6.59 -9.12 0.97
N LEU A 57 -7.62 -8.27 0.85
CA LEU A 57 -8.31 -8.03 -0.42
C LEU A 57 -7.39 -7.41 -1.48
N TYR A 58 -6.62 -6.39 -1.11
CA TYR A 58 -5.67 -5.71 -2.00
C TYR A 58 -4.51 -6.63 -2.38
N LYS A 59 -4.01 -7.44 -1.43
CA LYS A 59 -2.97 -8.45 -1.71
C LYS A 59 -3.45 -9.50 -2.69
N GLN A 60 -4.63 -10.07 -2.46
CA GLN A 60 -5.21 -11.07 -3.36
C GLN A 60 -5.48 -10.49 -4.75
N ALA A 61 -5.98 -9.26 -4.84
CA ALA A 61 -6.21 -8.60 -6.12
C ALA A 61 -4.89 -8.35 -6.88
N TYR A 62 -3.80 -8.04 -6.16
CA TYR A 62 -2.47 -7.93 -6.74
C TYR A 62 -1.91 -9.28 -7.22
N GLU A 63 -2.06 -10.34 -6.42
CA GLU A 63 -1.65 -11.70 -6.81
C GLU A 63 -2.34 -12.14 -8.10
N ILE A 64 -3.66 -11.93 -8.23
CA ILE A 64 -4.43 -12.24 -9.45
C ILE A 64 -3.93 -11.45 -10.66
N LEU A 65 -3.54 -10.18 -10.46
CA LEU A 65 -2.98 -9.33 -11.53
C LEU A 65 -1.55 -9.74 -11.92
N CYS A 66 -0.76 -10.29 -11.00
CA CYS A 66 0.58 -10.80 -11.30
C CYS A 66 0.54 -12.19 -11.95
N GLU A 67 -0.43 -13.03 -11.59
CA GLU A 67 -0.61 -14.37 -12.15
C GLU A 67 -1.19 -14.36 -13.56
N LYS A 68 -2.02 -13.37 -13.90
CA LYS A 68 -2.42 -13.13 -15.27
C LYS A 68 -1.40 -12.20 -15.93
N PRO A 69 -0.59 -12.68 -16.89
CA PRO A 69 0.06 -11.75 -17.81
C PRO A 69 -1.03 -10.87 -18.43
N PRO A 70 -0.72 -9.63 -18.82
CA PRO A 70 -1.66 -8.83 -19.60
C PRO A 70 -1.91 -9.58 -20.92
N GLU A 71 -2.97 -10.38 -20.97
CA GLU A 71 -3.49 -10.95 -22.20
C GLU A 71 -4.16 -9.82 -22.99
N GLU A 72 -3.44 -9.43 -24.05
CA GLU A 72 -3.85 -8.85 -25.35
C GLU A 72 -4.74 -7.59 -25.39
#